data_AF-A0A972BYJ9-F1
#
_entry.id   AF-A0A972BYJ9-F1
#
_cell.length_a   1.000
_cell.length_b   1.000
_cell.length_c   1.000
_cell.angle_alpha   90.00
_cell.angle_beta   90.00
_cell.angle_gamma   90.00
#
_symmetry.space_group_name_H-M   'P 1'
#
loop_
_entity.id
_entity.type
_entity.pdbx_description
1 polymer ?
#
loop_
_entity_poly.entity_id
_entity_poly.type
_entity_poly.pdbx_seq_one_letter_code
_entity_poly.pdbx_strand_id
1 'polypeptide(L)'
;MLERAPALAELRSLLGDAYDTWQELYDYISDHYIMDILWDEGGKYGHYECKFRKSGRTLCTLYVKDNELTCLLIFGKKEREQFAAIKASFPSELQAVYDNSKTYHDGKWMYIGLQDSRLLDYITKMLTIKKKPNRNMAMCGYCCDLCKALTRNIKRQDERQQLSLLWEKYYDLQIPPEKIVCDGCRSKKRSAKRVDDNCPVRKCVLELGLNSCGDCADYPCEIFAEREGLSSADAKQKLGSSYNNQEYEDYLLAYDNRSRLDRYKARQARS
;
A
#
# COMPACT_ATOMS: atom_id res chain seq x y z
N MET A 1 12.06 -19.41 -1.83
CA MET A 1 11.65 -18.07 -2.33
C MET A 1 11.52 -18.17 -3.83
N LEU A 2 10.33 -17.87 -4.34
CA LEU A 2 10.08 -17.86 -5.78
C LEU A 2 10.81 -16.68 -6.44
N GLU A 3 11.29 -16.89 -7.66
CA GLU A 3 11.95 -15.84 -8.44
C GLU A 3 10.99 -14.72 -8.86
N ARG A 4 9.70 -15.06 -8.99
CA ARG A 4 8.62 -14.14 -9.37
C ARG A 4 7.36 -14.43 -8.57
N ALA A 5 6.55 -13.38 -8.38
CA ALA A 5 5.21 -13.54 -7.84
C ALA A 5 4.34 -14.41 -8.79
N PRO A 6 3.38 -15.19 -8.27
CA PRO A 6 2.39 -15.89 -9.07
C PRO A 6 1.58 -14.91 -9.94
N ALA A 7 1.11 -15.37 -11.10
CA ALA A 7 0.31 -14.53 -11.98
C ALA A 7 -1.04 -14.19 -11.34
N LEU A 8 -1.58 -12.99 -11.56
CA LEU A 8 -2.89 -12.61 -11.00
C LEU A 8 -4.03 -13.55 -11.45
N ALA A 9 -3.97 -14.06 -12.68
CA ALA A 9 -4.94 -15.03 -13.19
C ALA A 9 -4.88 -16.38 -12.45
N GLU A 10 -3.67 -16.82 -12.10
CA GLU A 10 -3.45 -18.02 -11.29
C GLU A 10 -3.95 -17.81 -9.86
N LEU A 11 -3.61 -16.68 -9.22
CA LEU A 11 -4.13 -16.33 -7.90
C LEU A 11 -5.66 -16.27 -7.87
N ARG A 12 -6.28 -15.70 -8.91
CA ARG A 12 -7.75 -15.66 -9.05
C ARG A 12 -8.34 -17.05 -9.19
N SER A 13 -7.71 -17.92 -9.99
CA SER A 13 -8.15 -19.31 -10.14
C SER A 13 -8.04 -20.11 -8.84
N LEU A 14 -6.98 -19.89 -8.06
CA LEU A 14 -6.77 -20.61 -6.80
C LEU A 14 -7.69 -20.13 -5.69
N LEU A 15 -7.86 -18.81 -5.56
CA LEU A 15 -8.61 -18.22 -4.45
C LEU A 15 -10.12 -18.24 -4.65
N GLY A 16 -10.62 -18.33 -5.89
CA GLY A 16 -12.05 -18.27 -6.18
C GLY A 16 -12.68 -17.03 -5.55
N ASP A 17 -13.73 -17.23 -4.76
CA ASP A 17 -14.46 -16.15 -4.07
C ASP A 17 -13.60 -15.37 -3.06
N ALA A 18 -12.53 -15.97 -2.54
CA ALA A 18 -11.61 -15.30 -1.61
C ALA A 18 -10.65 -14.32 -2.31
N TYR A 19 -10.64 -14.26 -3.65
CA TYR A 19 -9.70 -13.42 -4.40
C TYR A 19 -9.88 -11.93 -4.10
N ASP A 20 -11.11 -11.44 -4.05
CA ASP A 20 -11.37 -10.02 -3.82
C ASP A 20 -10.93 -9.61 -2.41
N THR A 21 -11.14 -10.49 -1.43
CA THR A 21 -10.64 -10.32 -0.05
C THR A 21 -9.12 -10.29 0.01
N TRP A 22 -8.45 -11.17 -0.74
CA TRP A 22 -6.99 -11.18 -0.86
C TRP A 22 -6.48 -9.89 -1.48
N GLN A 23 -7.08 -9.47 -2.60
CA GLN A 23 -6.69 -8.27 -3.33
C GLN A 23 -6.84 -7.03 -2.46
N GLU A 24 -7.98 -6.91 -1.77
CA GLU A 24 -8.22 -5.76 -0.90
C GLU A 24 -7.22 -5.68 0.26
N LEU A 25 -6.89 -6.82 0.89
CA LEU A 25 -5.90 -6.86 1.96
C LEU A 25 -4.49 -6.56 1.44
N TYR A 26 -4.12 -7.12 0.29
CA TYR A 26 -2.84 -6.85 -0.38
C TYR A 26 -2.69 -5.36 -0.68
N ASP A 27 -3.72 -4.74 -1.25
CA ASP A 27 -3.76 -3.33 -1.59
C ASP A 27 -3.73 -2.45 -0.34
N TYR A 28 -4.50 -2.80 0.70
CA TYR A 28 -4.44 -2.10 1.98
C TYR A 28 -3.02 -2.07 2.54
N ILE A 29 -2.34 -3.22 2.56
CA ILE A 29 -0.98 -3.31 3.07
C ILE A 29 -0.03 -2.46 2.21
N SER A 30 -0.14 -2.56 0.88
CA SER A 30 0.69 -1.82 -0.08
C SER A 30 0.53 -0.30 0.04
N ASP A 31 -0.70 0.16 0.31
CA ASP A 31 -1.07 1.58 0.43
C ASP A 31 -0.68 2.19 1.78
N HIS A 32 -0.59 1.40 2.85
CA HIS A 32 -0.40 1.90 4.22
C HIS A 32 0.97 1.57 4.81
N TYR A 33 1.64 0.54 4.31
CA TYR A 33 2.86 0.01 4.88
C TYR A 33 4.01 -0.04 3.88
N ILE A 34 5.19 0.34 4.37
CA ILE A 34 6.44 0.11 3.65
C ILE A 34 6.92 -1.31 4.01
N MET A 35 6.67 -2.25 3.11
CA MET A 35 7.00 -3.68 3.25
C MET A 35 7.75 -4.19 2.03
N ASP A 36 8.67 -5.11 2.25
CA ASP A 36 9.17 -6.01 1.21
C ASP A 36 8.18 -7.16 1.09
N ILE A 37 7.86 -7.56 -0.14
CA ILE A 37 6.90 -8.62 -0.45
C ILE A 37 7.70 -9.82 -0.93
N LEU A 38 7.62 -10.93 -0.21
CA LEU A 38 8.29 -12.17 -0.57
C LEU A 38 7.28 -13.26 -0.87
N TRP A 39 7.45 -13.92 -2.00
CA TRP A 39 6.66 -15.07 -2.39
C TRP A 39 7.46 -16.36 -2.20
N ASP A 40 6.81 -17.39 -1.66
CA ASP A 40 7.36 -18.73 -1.51
C ASP A 40 6.28 -19.80 -1.73
N GLU A 41 6.69 -21.06 -1.80
CA GLU A 41 5.76 -22.19 -1.73
C GLU A 41 5.06 -22.20 -0.37
N GLY A 42 3.74 -22.39 -0.36
CA GLY A 42 2.94 -22.38 0.88
C GLY A 42 3.08 -23.66 1.72
N GLY A 43 3.69 -24.71 1.16
CA GLY A 43 3.90 -25.99 1.82
C GLY A 43 2.59 -26.60 2.33
N LYS A 44 2.56 -27.00 3.60
CA LYS A 44 1.34 -27.57 4.22
C LYS A 44 0.18 -26.59 4.41
N TYR A 45 0.38 -25.29 4.20
CA TYR A 45 -0.63 -24.26 4.45
C TYR A 45 -1.25 -23.69 3.17
N GLY A 46 -0.76 -24.08 1.98
CA GLY A 46 -1.32 -23.65 0.71
C GLY A 46 -0.35 -23.83 -0.46
N HIS A 47 -0.77 -23.41 -1.65
CA HIS A 47 0.06 -23.37 -2.85
C HIS A 47 1.16 -22.32 -2.72
N TYR A 48 0.80 -21.12 -2.24
CA TYR A 48 1.72 -20.01 -2.07
C TYR A 48 1.64 -19.37 -0.69
N GLU A 49 2.76 -18.81 -0.25
CA GLU A 49 2.78 -17.82 0.82
C GLU A 49 3.30 -16.46 0.33
N CYS A 50 2.58 -15.39 0.66
CA CYS A 50 2.96 -14.00 0.42
C CYS A 50 3.25 -13.32 1.75
N LYS A 51 4.54 -13.04 2.00
CA LYS A 51 5.03 -12.49 3.26
C LYS A 51 5.33 -11.00 3.13
N PHE A 52 4.63 -10.18 3.91
CA PHE A 52 4.91 -8.75 4.04
C PHE A 52 5.87 -8.54 5.21
N ARG A 53 7.12 -8.17 4.93
CA ARG A 53 8.13 -8.04 5.97
C ARG A 53 9.06 -6.86 5.73
N LYS A 54 9.65 -6.32 6.79
CA LYS A 54 10.70 -5.31 6.68
C LYS A 54 11.69 -5.43 7.82
N SER A 55 12.98 -5.31 7.51
CA SER A 55 14.06 -5.31 8.51
C SER A 55 13.99 -6.52 9.46
N GLY A 56 13.83 -7.71 8.89
CA GLY A 56 13.75 -8.97 9.64
C GLY A 56 12.39 -9.28 10.30
N ARG A 57 11.46 -8.32 10.37
CA ARG A 57 10.15 -8.50 11.01
C ARG A 57 9.03 -8.66 9.99
N THR A 58 8.19 -9.68 10.17
CA THR A 58 6.98 -9.91 9.37
C THR A 58 5.82 -9.10 9.95
N LEU A 59 5.10 -8.36 9.09
CA LEU A 59 3.81 -7.76 9.41
C LEU A 59 2.73 -8.85 9.42
N CYS A 60 2.55 -9.54 8.29
CA CYS A 60 1.68 -10.70 8.17
C CYS A 60 2.15 -11.59 7.01
N THR A 61 1.62 -12.80 6.95
CA THR A 61 1.75 -13.71 5.81
C THR A 61 0.36 -14.06 5.31
N LEU A 62 0.16 -14.04 3.99
CA LEU A 62 -1.06 -14.52 3.35
C LEU A 62 -0.78 -15.87 2.69
N TYR A 63 -1.50 -16.90 3.10
CA TYR A 63 -1.47 -18.22 2.48
C TYR A 63 -2.60 -18.32 1.46
N VAL A 64 -2.23 -18.72 0.24
CA VAL A 64 -3.15 -18.93 -0.88
C VAL A 64 -3.36 -20.43 -1.04
N LYS A 65 -4.60 -20.87 -0.91
CA LYS A 65 -5.05 -22.26 -1.06
C LYS A 65 -6.37 -22.30 -1.84
N ASP A 66 -6.74 -23.46 -2.33
CA ASP A 66 -7.98 -23.67 -3.10
C ASP A 66 -9.21 -23.13 -2.36
N ASN A 67 -9.80 -22.06 -2.90
CA ASN A 67 -10.93 -21.32 -2.36
C ASN A 67 -10.75 -20.83 -0.91
N GLU A 68 -9.50 -20.65 -0.46
CA GLU A 68 -9.21 -20.31 0.93
C GLU A 68 -8.03 -19.34 1.01
N LEU A 69 -8.28 -18.18 1.64
CA LEU A 69 -7.25 -17.25 2.07
C LEU A 69 -7.05 -17.38 3.58
N THR A 70 -5.80 -17.54 4.02
CA THR A 70 -5.46 -17.47 5.45
C THR A 70 -4.46 -16.35 5.70
N CYS A 71 -4.78 -15.44 6.62
CA CYS A 71 -3.85 -14.43 7.14
C CYS A 71 -3.20 -14.93 8.43
N LEU A 72 -1.88 -15.10 8.42
CA LEU A 72 -1.10 -15.37 9.62
C LEU A 72 -0.62 -14.06 10.25
N LEU A 73 -1.05 -13.82 11.49
CA LEU A 73 -0.57 -12.77 12.36
C LEU A 73 0.12 -13.35 13.59
N ILE A 74 1.30 -12.81 13.91
CA ILE A 74 2.06 -13.23 15.09
C ILE A 74 2.13 -12.07 16.06
N PHE A 75 1.52 -12.18 17.23
CA PHE A 75 1.61 -11.17 18.29
C PHE A 75 2.64 -11.53 19.36
N GLY A 76 3.69 -10.72 19.46
CA GLY A 76 4.63 -10.71 20.57
C GLY A 76 4.00 -10.16 21.84
N LYS A 77 4.78 -10.08 22.93
CA LYS A 77 4.28 -9.70 24.26
C LYS A 77 3.49 -8.37 24.26
N LYS A 78 4.07 -7.30 23.73
CA LYS A 78 3.43 -5.96 23.70
C LYS A 78 2.14 -5.93 22.88
N GLU A 79 2.14 -6.60 21.73
CA GLU A 79 0.99 -6.66 20.83
C GLU A 79 -0.16 -7.46 21.47
N ARG A 80 0.17 -8.51 22.23
CA ARG A 80 -0.81 -9.27 23.02
C ARG A 80 -1.44 -8.45 24.14
N GLU A 81 -0.65 -7.66 24.87
CA GLU A 81 -1.15 -6.74 25.91
C GLU A 81 -2.12 -5.72 25.30
N GLN A 82 -1.74 -5.12 24.16
CA GLN A 82 -2.59 -4.18 23.43
C GLN A 82 -3.89 -4.82 22.93
N PHE A 83 -3.81 -6.00 22.30
CA PHE A 83 -4.98 -6.71 21.81
C PHE A 83 -5.91 -7.12 22.97
N ALA A 84 -5.36 -7.64 24.07
CA ALA A 84 -6.17 -8.04 25.23
C ALA A 84 -7.00 -6.88 25.80
N ALA A 85 -6.46 -5.65 25.80
CA ALA A 85 -7.16 -4.46 26.27
C ALA A 85 -8.40 -4.09 25.42
N ILE A 86 -8.43 -4.48 24.15
CA ILE A 86 -9.51 -4.15 23.21
C ILE A 86 -10.23 -5.39 22.65
N LYS A 87 -9.89 -6.60 23.13
CA LYS A 87 -10.37 -7.89 22.59
C LYS A 87 -11.90 -7.95 22.50
N ALA A 88 -12.60 -7.40 23.49
CA ALA A 88 -14.06 -7.39 23.55
C ALA A 88 -14.73 -6.60 22.40
N SER A 89 -13.99 -5.73 21.70
CA SER A 89 -14.48 -5.00 20.52
C SER A 89 -14.38 -5.78 19.20
N PHE A 90 -13.75 -6.96 19.21
CA PHE A 90 -13.60 -7.82 18.05
C PHE A 90 -14.74 -8.87 17.98
N PRO A 91 -15.11 -9.35 16.79
CA PRO A 91 -16.07 -10.44 16.64
C PRO A 91 -15.63 -11.69 17.41
N SER A 92 -16.59 -12.46 17.91
CA SER A 92 -16.35 -13.68 18.69
C SER A 92 -15.42 -14.66 17.98
N GLU A 93 -15.51 -14.74 16.65
CA GLU A 93 -14.62 -15.54 15.80
C GLU A 93 -13.14 -15.16 15.97
N LEU A 94 -12.80 -13.87 15.91
CA LEU A 94 -11.40 -13.42 16.09
C LEU A 94 -10.93 -13.53 17.54
N GLN A 95 -11.84 -13.36 18.50
CA GLN A 95 -11.53 -13.63 19.90
C GLN A 95 -11.17 -15.10 20.12
N ALA A 96 -11.97 -16.01 19.55
CA ALA A 96 -11.74 -17.45 19.62
C ALA A 96 -10.42 -17.84 18.94
N VAL A 97 -10.09 -17.25 17.77
CA VAL A 97 -8.78 -17.46 17.13
C VAL A 97 -7.66 -17.07 18.09
N TYR A 98 -7.71 -15.89 18.70
CA TYR A 98 -6.68 -15.44 19.64
C TYR A 98 -6.55 -16.37 20.87
N ASP A 99 -7.67 -16.73 21.49
CA ASP A 99 -7.70 -17.52 22.73
C ASP A 99 -7.17 -18.94 22.48
N ASN A 100 -7.53 -19.56 21.36
CA ASN A 100 -7.11 -20.92 21.00
C ASN A 100 -5.73 -21.00 20.33
N SER A 101 -5.16 -19.86 19.91
CA SER A 101 -3.87 -19.82 19.22
C SER A 101 -2.69 -20.13 20.14
N LYS A 102 -1.78 -20.98 19.66
CA LYS A 102 -0.56 -21.34 20.39
C LYS A 102 0.39 -20.13 20.49
N THR A 103 1.01 -19.98 21.67
CA THR A 103 2.08 -19.01 21.90
C THR A 103 3.42 -19.73 21.87
N TYR A 104 4.26 -19.36 20.91
CA TYR A 104 5.62 -19.81 20.73
C TYR A 104 6.60 -18.77 21.29
N HIS A 105 7.90 -19.09 21.23
CA HIS A 105 8.97 -18.21 21.72
C HIS A 105 9.00 -16.83 21.04
N ASP A 106 8.53 -16.73 19.79
CA ASP A 106 8.50 -15.51 18.98
C ASP A 106 7.13 -14.80 18.99
N GLY A 107 6.09 -15.41 19.57
CA GLY A 107 4.78 -14.80 19.74
C GLY A 107 3.62 -15.78 19.66
N LYS A 108 2.40 -15.25 19.73
CA LYS A 108 1.15 -16.01 19.52
C LYS A 108 0.79 -16.00 18.05
N TRP A 109 0.73 -17.19 17.46
CA TRP A 109 0.50 -17.39 16.03
C TRP A 109 -0.97 -17.60 15.77
N MET A 110 -1.60 -16.63 15.13
CA MET A 110 -3.03 -16.62 14.80
C MET A 110 -3.19 -16.84 13.30
N TYR A 111 -3.72 -18.00 12.93
CA TYR A 111 -4.11 -18.32 11.57
C TYR A 111 -5.58 -17.93 11.42
N ILE A 112 -5.86 -16.90 10.62
CA ILE A 112 -7.20 -16.34 10.45
C ILE A 112 -7.66 -16.63 9.03
N GLY A 113 -8.69 -17.47 8.89
CA GLY A 113 -9.35 -17.70 7.60
C GLY A 113 -10.16 -16.48 7.17
N LEU A 114 -10.05 -16.12 5.89
CA LEU A 114 -10.68 -14.95 5.30
C LEU A 114 -11.45 -15.36 4.04
N GLN A 115 -12.71 -15.72 4.20
CA GLN A 115 -13.56 -16.15 3.07
C GLN A 115 -14.15 -14.97 2.31
N ASP A 116 -14.41 -13.87 3.00
CA ASP A 116 -15.02 -12.66 2.46
C ASP A 116 -14.49 -11.42 3.20
N SER A 117 -15.01 -10.25 2.82
CA SER A 117 -14.54 -8.96 3.32
C SER A 117 -14.99 -8.61 4.75
N ARG A 118 -15.85 -9.41 5.41
CA ARG A 118 -16.45 -9.08 6.73
C ARG A 118 -15.41 -8.84 7.82
N LEU A 119 -14.28 -9.55 7.76
CA LEU A 119 -13.24 -9.44 8.79
C LEU A 119 -12.15 -8.42 8.45
N LEU A 120 -12.14 -7.82 7.25
CA LEU A 120 -11.02 -6.99 6.80
C LEU A 120 -10.76 -5.80 7.71
N ASP A 121 -11.78 -5.06 8.14
CA ASP A 121 -11.60 -3.92 9.05
C ASP A 121 -11.03 -4.33 10.42
N TYR A 122 -11.29 -5.56 10.86
CA TYR A 122 -10.68 -6.09 12.07
C TYR A 122 -9.24 -6.55 11.82
N ILE A 123 -8.94 -7.14 10.66
CA ILE A 123 -7.57 -7.45 10.25
C ILE A 123 -6.73 -6.17 10.15
N THR A 124 -7.23 -5.09 9.56
CA THR A 124 -6.51 -3.81 9.48
C THR A 124 -6.25 -3.20 10.86
N LYS A 125 -7.20 -3.32 11.81
CA LYS A 125 -6.99 -2.98 13.23
C LYS A 125 -5.90 -3.84 13.85
N MET A 126 -5.89 -5.15 13.64
CA MET A 126 -4.84 -6.05 14.14
C MET A 126 -3.47 -5.76 13.54
N LEU A 127 -3.40 -5.43 12.24
CA LEU A 127 -2.16 -4.95 11.59
C LEU A 127 -1.66 -3.67 12.25
N THR A 128 -2.55 -2.76 12.64
CA THR A 128 -2.22 -1.49 13.31
C THR A 128 -1.63 -1.71 14.71
N ILE A 129 -2.13 -2.70 15.46
CA ILE A 129 -1.53 -3.15 16.73
C ILE A 129 -0.08 -3.59 16.50
N LYS A 130 0.13 -4.40 15.46
CA LYS A 130 1.45 -4.94 15.11
C LYS A 130 2.44 -3.87 14.65
N LYS A 131 1.97 -2.93 13.84
CA LYS A 131 2.73 -1.80 13.35
C LYS A 131 1.78 -0.70 12.95
N LYS A 132 2.06 0.54 13.37
CA LYS A 132 1.36 1.70 12.82
C LYS A 132 1.69 1.85 11.32
N PRO A 133 0.71 2.19 10.46
CA PRO A 133 0.97 2.58 9.08
C PRO A 133 2.13 3.56 8.97
N ASN A 134 2.98 3.36 7.95
CA ASN A 134 4.23 4.11 7.81
C ASN A 134 4.55 4.53 6.37
N ARG A 135 3.60 4.40 5.44
CA ARG A 135 3.68 5.04 4.13
C ARG A 135 3.69 6.56 4.25
N ASN A 136 4.47 7.22 3.40
CA ASN A 136 4.54 8.67 3.36
C ASN A 136 3.68 9.19 2.20
N MET A 137 2.39 9.39 2.46
CA MET A 137 1.46 9.84 1.42
C MET A 137 1.38 11.37 1.32
N ALA A 138 1.40 11.87 0.08
CA ALA A 138 1.09 13.25 -0.26
C ALA A 138 -0.41 13.56 -0.06
N MET A 139 -0.75 14.84 -0.07
CA MET A 139 -2.13 15.31 -0.03
C MET A 139 -2.95 14.83 -1.24
N CYS A 140 -2.31 14.68 -2.41
CA CYS A 140 -2.91 14.15 -3.63
C CYS A 140 -2.97 12.62 -3.70
N GLY A 141 -2.47 11.89 -2.70
CA GLY A 141 -2.40 10.42 -2.71
C GLY A 141 -1.10 9.81 -3.28
N TYR A 142 -0.15 10.60 -3.79
CA TYR A 142 1.16 10.07 -4.19
C TYR A 142 1.92 9.46 -3.01
N CYS A 143 2.63 8.36 -3.24
CA CYS A 143 3.50 7.73 -2.25
C CYS A 143 4.90 8.35 -2.31
N CYS A 144 5.15 9.41 -1.54
CA CYS A 144 6.43 10.12 -1.52
C CYS A 144 7.61 9.22 -1.14
N ASP A 145 7.40 8.17 -0.33
CA ASP A 145 8.46 7.22 -0.01
C ASP A 145 8.93 6.36 -1.19
N LEU A 146 8.12 6.23 -2.25
CA LEU A 146 8.51 5.59 -3.51
C LEU A 146 9.11 6.58 -4.52
N CYS A 147 8.74 7.86 -4.44
CA CYS A 147 9.11 8.88 -5.42
C CYS A 147 10.63 9.18 -5.43
N LYS A 148 11.26 9.08 -6.61
CA LYS A 148 12.69 9.38 -6.79
C LYS A 148 13.03 10.88 -6.72
N ALA A 149 12.03 11.76 -6.77
CA ALA A 149 12.22 13.21 -6.57
C ALA A 149 12.30 13.64 -5.10
N LEU A 150 11.95 12.76 -4.15
CA LEU A 150 11.98 13.09 -2.73
C LEU A 150 13.44 13.24 -2.24
N THR A 151 13.78 14.35 -1.58
CA THR A 151 15.14 14.68 -1.11
C THR A 151 15.83 13.53 -0.39
N ARG A 152 15.13 12.80 0.48
CA ARG A 152 15.71 11.67 1.22
C ARG A 152 16.01 10.45 0.33
N ASN A 153 15.22 10.26 -0.73
CA ASN A 153 15.41 9.15 -1.67
C ASN A 153 16.59 9.46 -2.59
N ILE A 154 16.71 10.70 -3.08
CA ILE A 154 17.88 11.19 -3.85
C ILE A 154 19.18 10.97 -3.05
N LYS A 155 19.18 11.31 -1.76
CA LYS A 155 20.36 11.10 -0.88
C LYS A 155 20.73 9.64 -0.69
N ARG A 156 19.77 8.71 -0.82
CA ARG A 156 20.03 7.27 -0.73
C ARG A 156 20.59 6.75 -2.04
N GLN A 157 20.01 7.18 -3.16
CA GLN A 157 20.40 6.82 -4.50
C GLN A 157 19.87 7.90 -5.45
N ASP A 158 20.75 8.59 -6.16
CA ASP A 158 20.35 9.64 -7.10
C ASP A 158 19.97 9.01 -8.44
N GLU A 159 18.66 8.97 -8.71
CA GLU A 159 18.07 8.41 -9.93
C GLU A 159 17.33 9.46 -10.75
N ARG A 160 17.62 10.75 -10.52
CA ARG A 160 16.87 11.86 -11.14
C ARG A 160 17.00 11.90 -12.65
N GLN A 161 18.13 11.46 -13.21
CA GLN A 161 18.32 11.34 -14.65
C GLN A 161 17.28 10.40 -15.26
N GLN A 162 17.14 9.20 -14.69
CA GLN A 162 16.16 8.21 -15.15
C GLN A 162 14.73 8.70 -14.92
N LEU A 163 14.46 9.30 -13.76
CA LEU A 163 13.13 9.85 -13.47
C LEU A 163 12.73 10.94 -14.48
N SER A 164 13.65 11.83 -14.86
CA SER A 164 13.41 12.86 -15.89
C SER A 164 12.99 12.25 -17.23
N LEU A 165 13.72 11.23 -17.70
CA LEU A 165 13.40 10.52 -18.95
C LEU A 165 12.03 9.84 -18.91
N LEU A 166 11.66 9.27 -17.76
CA LEU A 166 10.39 8.58 -17.59
C LEU A 166 9.22 9.55 -17.40
N TRP A 167 9.44 10.70 -16.78
CA TRP A 167 8.43 11.75 -16.75
C TRP A 167 8.14 12.31 -18.15
N GLU A 168 9.15 12.44 -19.00
CA GLU A 168 8.92 12.76 -20.41
C GLU A 168 8.13 11.66 -21.10
N LYS A 169 8.56 10.40 -20.98
CA LYS A 169 7.91 9.25 -21.62
C LYS A 169 6.44 9.07 -21.22
N TYR A 170 6.11 9.17 -19.92
CA TYR A 170 4.77 8.85 -19.42
C TYR A 170 3.85 10.08 -19.38
N TYR A 171 4.40 11.26 -19.15
CA TYR A 171 3.62 12.47 -18.86
C TYR A 171 3.94 13.64 -19.78
N ASP A 172 4.87 13.49 -20.73
CA ASP A 172 5.31 14.58 -21.63
C ASP A 172 5.85 15.78 -20.83
N LEU A 173 6.52 15.49 -19.70
CA LEU A 173 7.08 16.46 -18.77
C LEU A 173 8.62 16.53 -18.84
N GLN A 174 9.12 17.55 -19.53
CA GLN A 174 10.56 17.86 -19.61
C GLN A 174 11.02 18.67 -18.40
N ILE A 175 11.42 17.98 -17.33
CA ILE A 175 12.02 18.60 -16.15
C ILE A 175 13.50 18.21 -16.06
N PRO A 176 14.44 19.18 -16.11
CA PRO A 176 15.87 18.88 -15.94
C PRO A 176 16.16 18.21 -14.59
N PRO A 177 17.00 17.16 -14.51
CA PRO A 177 17.28 16.41 -13.28
C PRO A 177 17.66 17.27 -12.06
N GLU A 178 18.38 18.39 -12.28
CA GLU A 178 18.77 19.34 -11.24
C GLU A 178 17.59 20.11 -10.62
N LYS A 179 16.46 20.19 -11.34
CA LYS A 179 15.19 20.77 -10.86
C LYS A 179 14.29 19.74 -10.17
N ILE A 180 14.55 18.44 -10.32
CA ILE A 180 13.80 17.36 -9.68
C ILE A 180 14.23 17.21 -8.22
N VAL A 181 13.75 18.10 -7.35
CA VAL A 181 14.01 18.03 -5.90
C VAL A 181 12.78 18.44 -5.11
N CYS A 182 12.30 17.57 -4.23
CA CYS A 182 11.10 17.80 -3.43
C CYS A 182 11.28 17.36 -1.98
N ASP A 183 10.87 18.20 -1.03
CA ASP A 183 10.78 17.86 0.41
C ASP A 183 9.40 17.31 0.79
N GLY A 184 8.46 17.25 -0.16
CA GLY A 184 7.09 16.77 0.02
C GLY A 184 6.12 17.89 0.42
N CYS A 185 4.85 17.74 0.00
CA CYS A 185 3.80 18.75 0.23
C CYS A 185 3.54 19.02 1.73
N ARG A 186 3.75 18.02 2.58
CA ARG A 186 3.57 18.07 4.04
C ARG A 186 4.77 18.62 4.81
N SER A 187 5.88 18.96 4.13
CA SER A 187 7.05 19.55 4.78
C SER A 187 6.72 20.91 5.40
N LYS A 188 7.09 21.09 6.67
CA LYS A 188 6.92 22.34 7.45
C LYS A 188 8.13 23.27 7.38
N LYS A 189 9.20 22.88 6.67
CA LYS A 189 10.39 23.72 6.54
C LYS A 189 10.03 24.99 5.77
N ARG A 190 10.46 26.16 6.26
CA ARG A 190 10.32 27.44 5.53
C ARG A 190 11.05 27.40 4.19
N SER A 191 12.18 26.70 4.13
CA SER A 191 12.99 26.48 2.93
C SER A 191 12.65 25.18 2.18
N ALA A 192 11.44 24.62 2.39
CA ALA A 192 11.03 23.39 1.70
C ALA A 192 11.04 23.60 0.18
N LYS A 193 11.80 22.78 -0.52
CA LYS A 193 11.79 22.74 -1.99
C LYS A 193 10.67 21.83 -2.47
N ARG A 194 10.01 22.15 -3.57
CA ARG A 194 9.05 21.28 -4.24
C ARG A 194 9.35 21.31 -5.74
N VAL A 195 9.06 20.19 -6.40
CA VAL A 195 9.08 20.15 -7.87
C VAL A 195 8.08 21.16 -8.43
N ASP A 196 6.98 21.36 -7.71
CA ASP A 196 5.94 22.33 -8.05
C ASP A 196 5.48 23.08 -6.80
N ASP A 197 5.82 24.37 -6.73
CA ASP A 197 5.42 25.26 -5.63
C ASP A 197 3.98 25.79 -5.78
N ASN A 198 3.39 25.71 -6.98
CA ASN A 198 2.04 26.17 -7.30
C ASN A 198 1.03 25.02 -7.42
N CYS A 199 1.31 23.89 -6.75
CA CYS A 199 0.43 22.72 -6.77
C CYS A 199 -1.01 23.05 -6.31
N PRO A 200 -2.03 22.94 -7.19
CA PRO A 200 -3.41 23.36 -6.89
C PRO A 200 -4.05 22.44 -5.85
N VAL A 201 -3.78 21.13 -5.90
CA VAL A 201 -4.22 20.17 -4.88
C VAL A 201 -3.70 20.54 -3.50
N ARG A 202 -2.42 20.91 -3.37
CA ARG A 202 -1.85 21.28 -2.08
C ARG A 202 -2.52 22.52 -1.51
N LYS A 203 -2.74 23.53 -2.36
CA LYS A 203 -3.46 24.76 -1.97
C LYS A 203 -4.87 24.43 -1.48
N CYS A 204 -5.64 23.70 -2.29
CA CYS A 204 -7.01 23.30 -1.98
C CYS A 204 -7.13 22.51 -0.67
N VAL A 205 -6.30 21.48 -0.46
CA VAL A 205 -6.33 20.67 0.77
C VAL A 205 -6.02 21.50 2.01
N LEU A 206 -5.09 22.47 1.92
CA LEU A 206 -4.77 23.36 3.03
C LEU A 206 -5.89 24.37 3.32
N GLU A 207 -6.49 24.96 2.29
CA GLU A 207 -7.57 25.94 2.43
C GLU A 207 -8.85 25.32 3.01
N LEU A 208 -9.17 24.09 2.62
CA LEU A 208 -10.32 23.35 3.14
C LEU A 208 -10.05 22.66 4.49
N GLY A 209 -8.82 22.73 5.01
CA GLY A 209 -8.46 22.06 6.27
C GLY A 209 -8.53 20.53 6.22
N LEU A 210 -8.43 19.95 5.02
CA LEU A 210 -8.49 18.50 4.81
C LEU A 210 -7.11 17.87 5.07
N ASN A 211 -7.10 16.55 5.29
CA ASN A 211 -5.84 15.82 5.34
C ASN A 211 -5.36 15.38 3.94
N SER A 212 -6.26 15.03 3.04
CA SER A 212 -5.95 14.61 1.66
C SER A 212 -7.16 14.79 0.73
N CYS A 213 -6.95 14.64 -0.59
CA CYS A 213 -8.05 14.53 -1.55
C CYS A 213 -9.04 13.41 -1.22
N GLY A 214 -8.57 12.31 -0.62
CA GLY A 214 -9.43 11.21 -0.19
C GLY A 214 -10.44 11.60 0.90
N ASP A 215 -10.23 12.70 1.61
CA ASP A 215 -11.16 13.20 2.63
C ASP A 215 -12.20 14.18 2.05
N CYS A 216 -12.04 14.61 0.79
CA CYS A 216 -12.93 15.56 0.14
C CYS A 216 -14.24 14.90 -0.31
N ALA A 217 -15.39 15.53 -0.06
CA ALA A 217 -16.70 15.03 -0.50
C ALA A 217 -16.85 15.04 -2.03
N ASP A 218 -16.23 16.03 -2.68
CA ASP A 218 -16.30 16.21 -4.14
C ASP A 218 -15.23 15.38 -4.88
N TYR A 219 -14.45 14.55 -4.18
CA TYR A 219 -13.47 13.68 -4.84
C TYR A 219 -14.19 12.57 -5.63
N PRO A 220 -13.80 12.31 -6.89
CA PRO A 220 -12.80 13.04 -7.69
C PRO A 220 -13.33 14.37 -8.27
N CYS A 221 -12.52 15.43 -8.21
CA CYS A 221 -12.86 16.75 -8.76
C CYS A 221 -11.83 17.26 -9.77
N GLU A 222 -12.13 18.35 -10.47
CA GLU A 222 -11.26 18.97 -11.47
C GLU A 222 -9.87 19.33 -10.92
N ILE A 223 -9.80 19.84 -9.68
CA ILE A 223 -8.53 20.16 -9.01
C ILE A 223 -7.68 18.91 -8.82
N PHE A 224 -8.29 17.77 -8.50
CA PHE A 224 -7.57 16.50 -8.39
C PHE A 224 -7.06 16.02 -9.76
N ALA A 225 -7.88 16.16 -10.81
CA ALA A 225 -7.52 15.74 -12.17
C ALA A 225 -6.23 16.40 -12.68
N GLU A 226 -5.95 17.64 -12.26
CA GLU A 226 -4.66 18.32 -12.55
C GLU A 226 -3.42 17.64 -11.94
N ARG A 227 -3.60 16.68 -11.03
CA ARG A 227 -2.53 15.89 -10.39
C ARG A 227 -2.81 14.39 -10.40
N GLU A 228 -3.69 13.94 -11.29
CA GLU A 228 -3.92 12.52 -11.48
C GLU A 228 -2.72 11.90 -12.21
N GLY A 229 -2.08 10.92 -11.58
CA GLY A 229 -1.06 10.11 -12.22
C GLY A 229 -1.70 8.91 -12.92
N LEU A 230 -0.97 8.33 -13.88
CA LEU A 230 -1.45 7.17 -14.62
C LEU A 230 -1.46 5.94 -13.71
N SER A 231 -2.54 5.15 -13.77
CA SER A 231 -2.52 3.78 -13.29
C SER A 231 -1.66 2.90 -14.20
N SER A 232 -1.32 1.69 -13.76
CA SER A 232 -0.56 0.73 -14.60
C SER A 232 -1.33 0.40 -15.88
N ALA A 233 -2.66 0.28 -15.78
CA ALA A 233 -3.53 0.01 -16.92
C ALA A 233 -3.54 1.18 -17.91
N ASP A 234 -3.69 2.41 -17.43
CA ASP A 234 -3.71 3.60 -18.28
C ASP A 234 -2.35 3.85 -18.92
N ALA A 235 -1.26 3.65 -18.17
CA ALA A 235 0.09 3.75 -18.68
C ALA A 235 0.35 2.71 -19.79
N LYS A 236 -0.12 1.47 -19.60
CA LYS A 236 -0.04 0.42 -20.61
C LYS A 236 -0.87 0.74 -21.85
N GLN A 237 -2.07 1.30 -21.67
CA GLN A 237 -2.91 1.74 -22.78
C GLN A 237 -2.26 2.89 -23.56
N LYS A 238 -1.72 3.90 -22.87
CA LYS A 238 -1.05 5.06 -23.49
C LYS A 238 0.19 4.65 -24.27
N LEU A 239 1.04 3.80 -23.70
CA LEU A 239 2.36 3.48 -24.27
C LEU A 239 2.37 2.25 -25.18
N GLY A 240 1.33 1.41 -25.14
CA GLY A 240 1.24 0.20 -25.95
C GLY A 240 2.45 -0.72 -25.76
N SER A 241 3.13 -1.07 -26.86
CA SER A 241 4.33 -1.92 -26.84
C SER A 241 5.53 -1.29 -26.11
N SER A 242 5.53 0.03 -25.88
CA SER A 242 6.60 0.73 -25.16
C SER A 242 6.46 0.66 -23.64
N TYR A 243 5.35 0.13 -23.11
CA TYR A 243 5.14 -0.05 -21.68
C TYR A 243 6.08 -1.12 -21.11
N ASN A 244 6.67 -0.82 -19.96
CA ASN A 244 7.48 -1.78 -19.21
C ASN A 244 6.99 -1.81 -17.76
N ASN A 245 6.61 -3.00 -17.29
CA ASN A 245 6.04 -3.15 -15.95
C ASN A 245 7.04 -2.83 -14.84
N GLN A 246 8.28 -3.31 -14.96
CA GLN A 246 9.31 -3.07 -13.95
C GLN A 246 9.63 -1.57 -13.83
N GLU A 247 9.73 -0.89 -14.99
CA GLU A 247 9.92 0.55 -15.05
C GLU A 247 8.78 1.32 -14.37
N TYR A 248 7.53 0.92 -14.62
CA TYR A 248 6.37 1.49 -13.95
C TYR A 248 6.43 1.29 -12.44
N GLU A 249 6.67 0.05 -11.98
CA GLU A 249 6.77 -0.27 -10.55
C GLU A 249 7.88 0.53 -9.85
N ASP A 250 9.04 0.68 -10.49
CA ASP A 250 10.21 1.31 -9.89
C ASP A 250 10.13 2.85 -9.85
N TYR A 251 9.50 3.47 -10.87
CA TYR A 251 9.55 4.92 -11.05
C TYR A 251 8.19 5.61 -11.02
N LEU A 252 7.12 4.94 -11.47
CA LEU A 252 5.82 5.57 -11.72
C LEU A 252 4.74 5.15 -10.71
N LEU A 253 4.87 4.00 -10.05
CA LEU A 253 3.92 3.53 -9.04
C LEU A 253 3.66 4.59 -7.97
N ALA A 254 4.66 5.40 -7.61
CA ALA A 254 4.52 6.51 -6.67
C ALA A 254 3.39 7.49 -7.03
N TYR A 255 3.02 7.58 -8.31
CA TYR A 255 2.05 8.53 -8.85
C TYR A 255 0.66 7.95 -9.10
N ASP A 256 0.45 6.64 -8.91
CA ASP A 256 -0.87 6.00 -9.04
C ASP A 256 -1.82 6.38 -7.88
N ASN A 257 -2.18 7.66 -7.79
CA ASN A 257 -2.98 8.18 -6.69
C ASN A 257 -4.46 7.84 -6.81
N ARG A 258 -5.00 7.80 -8.04
CA ARG A 258 -6.41 7.50 -8.27
C ARG A 258 -6.80 6.15 -7.68
N SER A 259 -6.09 5.09 -8.07
CA SER A 259 -6.38 3.74 -7.58
C SER A 259 -6.35 3.66 -6.05
N ARG A 260 -5.41 4.35 -5.40
CA ARG A 260 -5.28 4.38 -3.93
C ARG A 260 -6.42 5.12 -3.26
N LEU A 261 -6.75 6.30 -3.76
CA LEU A 261 -7.78 7.16 -3.18
C LEU A 261 -9.19 6.59 -3.41
N ASP A 262 -9.44 5.96 -4.57
CA ASP A 262 -10.69 5.23 -4.81
C ASP A 262 -10.84 4.06 -3.83
N ARG A 263 -9.80 3.25 -3.61
CA ARG A 263 -9.81 2.20 -2.57
C ARG A 263 -10.01 2.76 -1.17
N TYR A 264 -9.41 3.91 -0.86
CA TYR A 264 -9.61 4.59 0.41
C TYR A 264 -11.08 5.00 0.62
N LYS A 265 -11.70 5.62 -0.39
CA LYS A 265 -13.12 6.00 -0.38
C LYS A 265 -14.04 4.80 -0.24
N ALA A 266 -13.79 3.73 -1.00
CA ALA A 266 -14.58 2.50 -0.95
C ALA A 266 -14.53 1.83 0.43
N ARG A 267 -13.42 1.96 1.17
CA ARG A 267 -13.33 1.51 2.57
C ARG A 267 -14.12 2.42 3.52
N GLN A 268 -14.00 3.74 3.40
CA GLN A 268 -14.76 4.68 4.23
C GLN A 268 -16.27 4.52 4.08
N ALA A 269 -16.76 4.16 2.89
CA ALA A 269 -18.18 3.94 2.65
C ALA A 269 -18.73 2.65 3.29
N ARG A 270 -17.86 1.73 3.75
CA ARG A 270 -18.24 0.47 4.41
C ARG A 270 -18.19 0.52 5.94
N SER A 271 -17.40 1.44 6.50
CA SER A 271 -17.15 1.62 7.93
C SER A 271 -18.17 2.52 8.59
#